data_AF-A0A3P8QKZ6-F1
#
_entry.id   AF-A0A3P8QKZ6-F1
#
_cell.length_a   1.000
_cell.length_b   1.000
_cell.length_c   1.000
_cell.angle_alpha   90.00
_cell.angle_beta   90.00
_cell.angle_gamma   90.00
#
_symmetry.space_group_name_H-M   'P 1'
#
loop_
_entity.id
_entity.type
_entity.pdbx_description
1 polymer ?
#
loop_
_entity_poly.entity_id
_entity_poly.type
_entity_poly.pdbx_seq_one_letter_code
_entity_poly.pdbx_strand_id
1 'polypeptide(L)'
;MKSVSHLQASQLLHNKFMVVLGDSIQRAVYKDLVLLVQKEKYLSLRQLRSKGEMSFEQDCLVEGGCLGQMHNGTEYKEVRQFQSAHHLVRFYLVTRICSRYMKSILEDFRHGLKPDVVFVNSCVWDISRYSCSWVDDYKENLHRFFDELREALPEETLVVWNLTMPLGERIKGGFLVPEIEHKAPQLRYDVIEANFYSGTLADVYGMDVLDLHFQFRFSLHH
;
A
#
# COMPACT_ATOMS: atom_id res chain seq x y z
N MET A 1 21.89 -6.60 8.48
CA MET A 1 21.39 -5.84 7.30
C MET A 1 22.21 -4.56 7.19
N LYS A 2 22.75 -4.23 6.01
CA LYS A 2 23.35 -2.90 5.79
C LYS A 2 22.21 -1.87 5.83
N SER A 3 22.37 -0.82 6.63
CA SER A 3 21.43 0.29 6.65
C SER A 3 21.49 1.01 5.31
N VAL A 4 20.34 1.23 4.67
CA VAL A 4 20.25 2.14 3.51
C VAL A 4 20.37 3.56 4.05
N SER A 5 21.30 4.34 3.52
CA SER A 5 21.43 5.75 3.90
C SER A 5 20.49 6.63 3.09
N HIS A 6 20.18 7.82 3.61
CA HIS A 6 19.46 8.85 2.87
C HIS A 6 20.12 9.16 1.54
N LEU A 7 21.46 9.24 1.51
CA LEU A 7 22.20 9.56 0.29
C LEU A 7 21.99 8.49 -0.78
N GLN A 8 22.03 7.22 -0.39
CA GLN A 8 21.76 6.10 -1.29
C GLN A 8 20.33 6.13 -1.81
N ALA A 9 19.34 6.35 -0.94
CA ALA A 9 17.95 6.43 -1.34
C ALA A 9 17.68 7.62 -2.28
N SER A 10 18.18 8.80 -1.95
CA SER A 10 18.03 9.99 -2.80
C SER A 10 18.71 9.82 -4.16
N GLN A 11 19.91 9.25 -4.22
CA GLN A 11 20.59 9.02 -5.49
C GLN A 11 19.89 7.96 -6.34
N LEU A 12 19.45 6.86 -5.73
CA LEU A 12 18.73 5.78 -6.43
C LEU A 12 17.41 6.26 -7.02
N LEU A 13 16.72 7.14 -6.29
CA LEU A 13 15.38 7.64 -6.63
C LEU A 13 15.42 9.02 -7.31
N HIS A 14 16.60 9.47 -7.74
CA HIS A 14 16.76 10.77 -8.37
C HIS A 14 16.03 10.86 -9.71
N ASN A 15 15.23 11.92 -9.87
CA ASN A 15 14.29 12.15 -10.96
C ASN A 15 13.28 11.02 -11.17
N LYS A 16 12.86 10.35 -10.08
CA LYS A 16 11.86 9.28 -10.13
C LYS A 16 10.52 9.71 -9.55
N PHE A 17 9.46 9.27 -10.22
CA PHE A 17 8.11 9.28 -9.70
C PHE A 17 7.75 7.91 -9.14
N MET A 18 7.57 7.84 -7.82
CA MET A 18 7.13 6.65 -7.10
C MET A 18 5.68 6.77 -6.68
N VAL A 19 4.93 5.68 -6.79
CA VAL A 19 3.57 5.57 -6.27
C VAL A 19 3.49 4.42 -5.28
N VAL A 20 2.80 4.66 -4.15
CA VAL A 20 2.48 3.65 -3.15
C VAL A 20 0.97 3.49 -3.07
N LEU A 21 0.47 2.31 -3.41
CA LEU A 21 -0.93 1.93 -3.35
C LEU A 21 -1.12 0.93 -2.22
N GLY A 22 -2.01 1.24 -1.27
CA GLY A 22 -2.45 0.24 -0.30
C GLY A 22 -3.13 0.81 0.92
N ASP A 23 -3.12 0.05 2.00
CA ASP A 23 -3.80 0.40 3.24
C ASP A 23 -2.97 1.32 4.15
N SER A 24 -3.35 1.40 5.43
CA SER A 24 -2.64 2.19 6.43
C SER A 24 -1.20 1.75 6.70
N ILE A 25 -0.84 0.49 6.43
CA ILE A 25 0.54 0.01 6.55
C ILE A 25 1.36 0.56 5.37
N GLN A 26 0.79 0.56 4.16
CA GLN A 26 1.47 1.19 3.02
C GLN A 26 1.57 2.72 3.17
N ARG A 27 0.65 3.37 3.88
CA ARG A 27 0.85 4.78 4.30
C ARG A 27 2.11 4.95 5.14
N ALA A 28 2.41 4.01 6.03
CA ALA A 28 3.64 4.04 6.81
C ALA A 28 4.88 3.87 5.91
N VAL A 29 4.83 2.93 4.96
CA VAL A 29 5.90 2.74 3.95
C VAL A 29 6.14 4.03 3.16
N TYR A 30 5.08 4.68 2.67
CA TYR A 30 5.18 5.99 2.02
C TYR A 30 5.85 7.04 2.92
N LYS A 31 5.41 7.15 4.18
CA LYS A 31 5.97 8.13 5.11
C LYS A 31 7.43 7.83 5.46
N ASP A 32 7.84 6.57 5.55
CA ASP A 32 9.24 6.17 5.70
C ASP A 32 10.06 6.54 4.46
N LEU A 33 9.54 6.33 3.25
CA LEU A 33 10.20 6.76 2.00
C LEU A 33 10.40 8.28 1.98
N VAL A 34 9.37 9.05 2.32
CA VAL A 34 9.43 10.52 2.39
C VAL A 34 10.51 10.98 3.39
N LEU A 35 10.63 10.33 4.55
CA LEU A 35 11.71 10.62 5.49
C LEU A 35 13.07 10.24 4.93
N LEU A 36 13.22 9.03 4.41
CA LEU A 36 14.50 8.47 3.97
C LEU A 36 15.10 9.26 2.80
N VAL A 37 14.28 9.75 1.85
CA VAL A 37 14.76 10.62 0.76
C VAL A 37 15.15 12.02 1.20
N GLN A 38 14.82 12.43 2.44
CA GLN A 38 15.17 13.75 3.00
C GLN A 38 16.27 13.69 4.07
N LYS A 39 16.33 12.62 4.87
CA LYS A 39 17.25 12.48 6.01
C LYS A 39 17.36 11.04 6.49
N GLU A 40 18.45 10.72 7.20
CA GLU A 40 18.70 9.38 7.78
C GLU A 40 17.79 9.10 8.99
N LYS A 41 16.48 9.00 8.77
CA LYS A 41 15.48 8.72 9.79
C LYS A 41 14.36 7.85 9.25
N TYR A 42 13.74 7.10 10.16
CA TYR A 42 12.47 6.40 9.97
C TYR A 42 11.40 7.04 10.85
N LEU A 43 10.15 6.61 10.68
CA LEU A 43 9.04 7.11 11.47
C LEU A 43 9.26 6.96 12.97
N SER A 44 8.99 8.04 13.70
CA SER A 44 8.71 7.93 15.13
C SER A 44 7.36 7.24 15.36
N LEU A 45 7.17 6.63 16.54
CA LEU A 45 5.89 6.02 16.91
C LEU A 45 4.71 7.01 16.83
N ARG A 46 4.95 8.29 17.12
CA ARG A 46 3.95 9.35 16.97
C ARG A 46 3.56 9.50 15.50
N GLN A 47 4.53 9.66 14.60
CA GLN A 47 4.29 9.83 13.16
C GLN A 47 3.62 8.60 12.54
N LEU A 48 3.99 7.40 12.98
CA LEU A 48 3.36 6.14 12.55
C LEU A 48 1.85 6.11 12.89
N ARG A 49 1.47 6.65 14.06
CA ARG A 49 0.07 6.68 14.52
C ARG A 49 -0.74 7.82 13.91
N SER A 50 -0.08 8.90 13.47
CA SER A 50 -0.75 10.05 12.86
C SER A 50 -1.25 9.72 11.45
N LYS A 51 -2.46 10.17 11.13
CA LYS A 51 -3.16 9.92 9.86
C LYS A 51 -4.03 11.11 9.49
N GLY A 52 -4.21 11.34 8.19
CA GLY A 52 -5.08 12.40 7.68
C GLY A 52 -4.62 13.82 8.03
N GLU A 53 -3.34 14.03 8.36
CA GLU A 53 -2.81 15.37 8.64
C GLU A 53 -2.63 16.20 7.36
N MET A 54 -2.76 17.53 7.44
CA MET A 54 -2.57 18.44 6.29
C MET A 54 -1.21 18.26 5.60
N SER A 55 -0.16 18.01 6.38
CA SER A 55 1.20 17.78 5.90
C SER A 55 1.98 16.87 6.84
N PHE A 56 2.93 16.16 6.27
CA PHE A 56 3.90 15.30 6.92
C PHE A 56 5.25 15.50 6.22
N GLU A 57 6.25 16.02 6.94
CA GLU A 57 7.63 16.13 6.43
C GLU A 57 7.71 16.73 5.01
N GLN A 58 7.09 17.90 4.83
CA GLN A 58 7.02 18.65 3.56
C GLN A 58 6.17 18.01 2.45
N ASP A 59 5.50 16.90 2.73
CA ASP A 59 4.41 16.42 1.88
C ASP A 59 3.15 17.30 2.04
N CYS A 60 2.20 17.11 1.13
CA CYS A 60 0.86 17.67 1.24
C CYS A 60 -0.20 16.57 1.14
N LEU A 61 -1.31 16.80 1.85
CA LEU A 61 -2.56 16.08 1.66
C LEU A 61 -3.28 16.63 0.42
N VAL A 62 -3.48 15.79 -0.58
CA VAL A 62 -4.10 16.13 -1.87
C VAL A 62 -5.61 15.89 -1.81
N GLU A 63 -6.05 14.77 -1.22
CA GLU A 63 -7.45 14.38 -1.08
C GLU A 63 -7.67 13.65 0.25
N GLY A 64 -8.85 13.81 0.84
CA GLY A 64 -9.27 13.03 2.02
C GLY A 64 -8.69 13.56 3.33
N GLY A 65 -8.43 12.66 4.28
CA GLY A 65 -7.91 13.05 5.60
C GLY A 65 -8.74 14.16 6.26
N CYS A 66 -8.07 15.18 6.82
CA CYS A 66 -8.73 16.33 7.44
C CYS A 66 -9.34 17.34 6.45
N LEU A 67 -9.18 17.16 5.12
CA LEU A 67 -9.92 17.93 4.11
C LEU A 67 -11.36 17.45 3.96
N GLY A 68 -11.68 16.26 4.47
CA GLY A 68 -13.02 15.68 4.47
C GLY A 68 -13.37 15.04 5.81
N GLN A 69 -14.37 14.16 5.80
CA GLN A 69 -14.73 13.40 6.99
C GLN A 69 -13.78 12.22 7.18
N MET A 70 -13.08 12.19 8.31
CA MET A 70 -12.27 11.03 8.68
C MET A 70 -13.15 9.91 9.22
N HIS A 71 -13.04 8.72 8.62
CA HIS A 71 -13.74 7.52 9.07
C HIS A 71 -12.95 6.26 8.72
N ASN A 72 -13.38 5.12 9.27
CA ASN A 72 -12.79 3.80 8.97
C ASN A 72 -13.68 2.97 8.00
N GLY A 73 -14.58 3.63 7.27
CA GLY A 73 -15.39 3.00 6.22
C GLY A 73 -14.62 2.64 4.95
N THR A 74 -15.20 1.78 4.12
CA THR A 74 -14.63 1.31 2.84
C THR A 74 -14.43 2.43 1.82
N GLU A 75 -15.22 3.50 1.92
CA GLU A 75 -15.15 4.67 1.04
C GLU A 75 -14.12 5.71 1.49
N TYR A 76 -13.33 5.43 2.54
CA TYR A 76 -12.32 6.38 2.99
C TYR A 76 -11.22 6.46 1.92
N LYS A 77 -10.90 7.69 1.53
CA LYS A 77 -9.85 8.01 0.57
C LYS A 77 -8.83 8.91 1.23
N GLU A 78 -7.58 8.74 0.85
CA GLU A 78 -6.49 9.61 1.27
C GLU A 78 -5.43 9.59 0.18
N VAL A 79 -5.14 10.77 -0.38
CA VAL A 79 -4.06 10.94 -1.36
C VAL A 79 -3.04 11.90 -0.76
N ARG A 80 -1.78 11.46 -0.71
CA ARG A 80 -0.66 12.30 -0.22
C ARG A 80 0.41 12.42 -1.30
N GLN A 81 1.08 13.55 -1.35
CA GLN A 81 2.17 13.77 -2.29
C GLN A 81 3.32 14.52 -1.64
N PHE A 82 4.51 13.96 -1.76
CA PHE A 82 5.77 14.65 -1.50
C PHE A 82 6.43 14.98 -2.83
N GLN A 83 6.89 16.22 -2.98
CA GLN A 83 7.60 16.67 -4.16
C GLN A 83 8.79 17.54 -3.78
N SER A 84 9.95 17.19 -4.34
CA SER A 84 11.16 18.01 -4.32
C SER A 84 11.57 18.35 -5.75
N ALA A 85 12.74 18.99 -5.93
CA ALA A 85 13.28 19.25 -7.27
C ALA A 85 13.54 17.96 -8.08
N HIS A 86 13.81 16.84 -7.39
CA HIS A 86 14.27 15.60 -8.03
C HIS A 86 13.51 14.34 -7.59
N HIS A 87 12.46 14.46 -6.79
CA HIS A 87 11.74 13.28 -6.30
C HIS A 87 10.26 13.60 -6.24
N LEU A 88 9.43 12.67 -6.71
CA LEU A 88 7.99 12.71 -6.55
C LEU A 88 7.54 11.39 -5.93
N VAL A 89 6.88 11.45 -4.79
CA VAL A 89 6.28 10.29 -4.12
C VAL A 89 4.81 10.57 -3.94
N ARG A 90 3.95 9.67 -4.39
CA ARG A 90 2.50 9.76 -4.17
C ARG A 90 1.99 8.52 -3.48
N PHE A 91 1.09 8.71 -2.53
CA PHE A 91 0.38 7.64 -1.85
C PHE A 91 -1.11 7.72 -2.14
N TYR A 92 -1.73 6.58 -2.40
CA TYR A 92 -3.18 6.42 -2.47
C TYR A 92 -3.61 5.35 -1.47
N LEU A 93 -4.48 5.74 -0.54
CA LEU A 93 -5.11 4.79 0.36
C LEU A 93 -6.21 4.03 -0.36
N VAL A 94 -6.02 2.73 -0.52
CA VAL A 94 -7.02 1.83 -1.09
C VAL A 94 -7.43 0.78 -0.06
N THR A 95 -8.73 0.50 -0.03
CA THR A 95 -9.34 -0.52 0.82
C THR A 95 -9.73 -1.76 0.01
N ARG A 96 -9.66 -1.70 -1.32
CA ARG A 96 -10.01 -2.82 -2.21
C ARG A 96 -9.27 -2.73 -3.52
N ILE A 97 -8.71 -3.85 -3.98
CA ILE A 97 -7.89 -3.88 -5.19
C ILE A 97 -8.71 -3.63 -6.46
N CYS A 98 -9.93 -4.17 -6.51
CA CYS A 98 -10.89 -3.90 -7.58
C CYS A 98 -12.02 -3.02 -7.06
N SER A 99 -11.92 -1.72 -7.30
CA SER A 99 -12.93 -0.73 -6.93
C SER A 99 -13.05 0.37 -7.99
N ARG A 100 -14.16 1.13 -7.97
CA ARG A 100 -14.29 2.31 -8.82
C ARG A 100 -13.18 3.33 -8.57
N TYR A 101 -12.73 3.44 -7.32
CA TYR A 101 -11.63 4.31 -6.95
C TYR A 101 -10.28 3.83 -7.49
N MET A 102 -9.99 2.52 -7.42
CA MET A 102 -8.78 1.99 -8.06
C MET A 102 -8.80 2.26 -9.57
N LYS A 103 -9.93 2.06 -10.24
CA LYS A 103 -10.04 2.36 -11.67
C LYS A 103 -9.75 3.84 -11.99
N SER A 104 -10.23 4.78 -11.17
CA SER A 104 -9.86 6.20 -11.35
C SER A 104 -8.36 6.46 -11.17
N ILE A 105 -7.69 5.75 -10.25
CA ILE A 105 -6.23 5.87 -10.08
C ILE A 105 -5.50 5.34 -11.33
N LEU A 106 -5.94 4.20 -11.87
CA LEU A 106 -5.37 3.68 -13.11
C LEU A 106 -5.61 4.63 -14.29
N GLU A 107 -6.74 5.33 -14.32
CA GLU A 107 -7.03 6.36 -15.31
C GLU A 107 -6.12 7.59 -15.19
N ASP A 108 -5.80 8.01 -13.97
CA ASP A 108 -4.77 9.02 -13.74
C ASP A 108 -3.41 8.56 -14.27
N PHE A 109 -3.08 7.27 -14.16
CA PHE A 109 -1.87 6.74 -14.78
C PHE A 109 -1.97 6.76 -16.29
N ARG A 110 -3.10 6.38 -16.90
CA ARG A 110 -3.28 6.36 -18.37
C ARG A 110 -3.09 7.75 -18.99
N HIS A 111 -3.63 8.79 -18.36
CA HIS A 111 -3.67 10.14 -18.93
C HIS A 111 -2.67 11.13 -18.31
N GLY A 112 -2.10 10.81 -17.15
CA GLY A 112 -1.21 11.68 -16.41
C GLY A 112 0.27 11.30 -16.51
N LEU A 113 1.03 11.78 -15.53
CA LEU A 113 2.44 11.44 -15.37
C LEU A 113 2.60 9.96 -15.04
N LYS A 114 3.47 9.27 -15.79
CA LYS A 114 3.72 7.83 -15.60
C LYS A 114 4.68 7.60 -14.42
N PRO A 115 4.35 6.73 -13.46
CA PRO A 115 5.26 6.39 -12.40
C PRO A 115 6.43 5.55 -12.93
N ASP A 116 7.63 5.80 -12.43
CA ASP A 116 8.80 4.94 -12.64
C ASP A 116 8.72 3.68 -11.77
N VAL A 117 8.14 3.81 -10.57
CA VAL A 117 8.01 2.70 -9.61
C VAL A 117 6.63 2.73 -8.96
N VAL A 118 5.97 1.57 -8.89
CA VAL A 118 4.68 1.40 -8.21
C VAL A 118 4.77 0.28 -7.19
N PHE A 119 4.62 0.62 -5.90
CA PHE A 119 4.45 -0.34 -4.82
C PHE A 119 2.97 -0.59 -4.62
N VAL A 120 2.55 -1.86 -4.60
CA VAL A 120 1.14 -2.23 -4.41
C VAL A 120 1.02 -3.25 -3.30
N ASN A 121 0.09 -3.01 -2.37
CA ASN A 121 -0.41 -4.02 -1.45
C ASN A 121 -1.93 -3.86 -1.29
N SER A 122 -2.67 -4.95 -1.42
CA SER A 122 -4.08 -5.01 -1.04
C SER A 122 -4.39 -6.45 -0.63
N CYS A 123 -4.87 -6.67 0.59
CA CYS A 123 -5.13 -8.01 1.09
C CYS A 123 -6.13 -7.99 2.25
N VAL A 124 -5.74 -7.46 3.43
CA VAL A 124 -6.52 -7.59 4.67
C VAL A 124 -7.96 -7.13 4.49
N TRP A 125 -8.16 -5.96 3.87
CA TRP A 125 -9.49 -5.43 3.62
C TRP A 125 -10.27 -6.26 2.59
N ASP A 126 -9.64 -6.66 1.48
CA ASP A 126 -10.26 -7.48 0.44
C ASP A 126 -10.78 -8.80 1.02
N ILE A 127 -9.99 -9.47 1.86
CA ILE A 127 -10.32 -10.80 2.40
C ILE A 127 -11.24 -10.75 3.62
N SER A 128 -11.31 -9.63 4.35
CA SER A 128 -12.12 -9.53 5.57
C SER A 128 -13.45 -8.79 5.38
N ARG A 129 -13.46 -7.70 4.58
CA ARG A 129 -14.50 -6.65 4.66
C ARG A 129 -15.62 -6.78 3.64
N TYR A 130 -15.36 -7.34 2.46
CA TYR A 130 -16.28 -7.27 1.32
C TYR A 130 -17.11 -8.52 1.09
N SER A 131 -16.58 -9.69 1.44
CA SER A 131 -17.23 -10.98 1.19
C SER A 131 -17.05 -11.92 2.38
N CYS A 132 -18.01 -12.84 2.56
CA CYS A 132 -17.87 -13.95 3.51
C CYS A 132 -17.04 -15.10 2.91
N SER A 133 -16.98 -15.20 1.58
CA SER A 133 -16.18 -16.17 0.83
C SER A 133 -15.21 -15.41 -0.06
N TRP A 134 -14.08 -15.00 0.52
CA TRP A 134 -13.17 -14.07 -0.15
C TRP A 134 -12.33 -14.70 -1.25
N VAL A 135 -12.14 -16.03 -1.24
CA VAL A 135 -11.14 -16.72 -2.07
C VAL A 135 -11.36 -16.45 -3.56
N ASP A 136 -12.52 -16.82 -4.10
CA ASP A 136 -12.78 -16.68 -5.53
C ASP A 136 -12.85 -15.21 -5.95
N ASP A 137 -13.53 -14.37 -5.16
CA ASP A 137 -13.64 -12.93 -5.39
C ASP A 137 -12.25 -12.28 -5.45
N TYR A 138 -11.38 -12.58 -4.50
CA TYR A 138 -10.05 -12.00 -4.42
C TYR A 138 -9.17 -12.44 -5.59
N LYS A 139 -9.21 -13.74 -5.93
CA LYS A 139 -8.46 -14.29 -7.07
C LYS A 139 -8.88 -13.65 -8.39
N GLU A 140 -10.18 -13.55 -8.66
CA GLU A 140 -10.71 -12.90 -9.87
C GLU A 140 -10.32 -11.42 -9.92
N ASN A 141 -10.46 -10.72 -8.79
CA ASN A 141 -10.11 -9.30 -8.70
C ASN A 141 -8.61 -9.04 -8.91
N LEU A 142 -7.73 -9.93 -8.48
CA LEU A 142 -6.30 -9.81 -8.75
C LEU A 142 -5.98 -9.95 -10.23
N HIS A 143 -6.53 -10.95 -10.92
CA HIS A 143 -6.35 -11.09 -12.37
C HIS A 143 -6.78 -9.83 -13.11
N ARG A 144 -8.01 -9.36 -12.85
CA ARG A 144 -8.55 -8.15 -13.47
C ARG A 144 -7.66 -6.94 -13.19
N PHE A 145 -7.23 -6.75 -11.95
CA PHE A 145 -6.36 -5.64 -11.59
C PHE A 145 -4.99 -5.72 -12.28
N PHE A 146 -4.34 -6.89 -12.32
CA PHE A 146 -3.03 -7.04 -12.95
C PHE A 146 -3.08 -6.80 -14.46
N ASP A 147 -4.15 -7.24 -15.13
CA ASP A 147 -4.37 -6.90 -16.54
C ASP A 147 -4.58 -5.38 -16.73
N GLU A 148 -5.47 -4.77 -15.94
CA GLU A 148 -5.73 -3.31 -16.03
C GLU A 148 -4.48 -2.47 -15.69
N LEU A 149 -3.65 -2.93 -14.74
CA LEU A 149 -2.42 -2.26 -14.32
C LEU A 149 -1.36 -2.30 -15.43
N ARG A 150 -1.15 -3.47 -16.07
CA ARG A 150 -0.23 -3.62 -17.21
C ARG A 150 -0.64 -2.74 -18.38
N GLU A 151 -1.95 -2.58 -18.62
CA GLU A 151 -2.45 -1.68 -19.66
C GLU A 151 -2.28 -0.19 -19.31
N ALA A 152 -2.30 0.15 -18.02
CA ALA A 152 -2.22 1.53 -17.56
C ALA A 152 -0.79 2.09 -17.52
N LEU A 153 0.19 1.22 -17.32
CA LEU A 153 1.59 1.56 -17.10
C LEU A 153 2.47 1.27 -18.33
N PRO A 154 3.52 2.08 -18.57
CA PRO A 154 4.60 1.72 -19.49
C PRO A 154 5.29 0.41 -19.08
N GLU A 155 5.89 -0.27 -20.05
CA GLU A 155 6.66 -1.51 -19.81
C GLU A 155 7.89 -1.26 -18.93
N GLU A 156 8.44 -0.04 -18.95
CA GLU A 156 9.60 0.36 -18.16
C GLU A 156 9.27 0.63 -16.68
N THR A 157 8.00 0.70 -16.31
CA THR A 157 7.60 0.94 -14.92
C THR A 157 7.90 -0.29 -14.07
N LEU A 158 8.67 -0.09 -13.00
CA LEU A 158 8.92 -1.14 -12.01
C LEU A 158 7.69 -1.30 -11.11
N VAL A 159 7.03 -2.46 -11.18
CA VAL A 159 5.90 -2.79 -10.30
C VAL A 159 6.37 -3.78 -9.23
N VAL A 160 6.20 -3.40 -7.96
CA VAL A 160 6.53 -4.22 -6.79
C VAL A 160 5.25 -4.58 -6.04
N TRP A 161 4.88 -5.85 -6.08
CA TRP A 161 3.81 -6.42 -5.27
C TRP A 161 4.33 -6.77 -3.88
N ASN A 162 3.94 -5.97 -2.90
CA ASN A 162 4.26 -6.20 -1.50
C ASN A 162 3.29 -7.26 -0.95
N LEU A 163 3.82 -8.36 -0.41
CA LEU A 163 3.00 -9.28 0.39
C LEU A 163 2.62 -8.63 1.71
N THR A 164 1.44 -8.94 2.23
CA THR A 164 0.98 -8.36 3.48
C THR A 164 1.78 -8.86 4.67
N MET A 165 2.25 -7.93 5.50
CA MET A 165 2.94 -8.23 6.76
C MET A 165 2.13 -9.20 7.63
N PRO A 166 2.78 -10.04 8.44
CA PRO A 166 2.05 -10.99 9.25
C PRO A 166 1.24 -10.26 10.32
N LEU A 167 0.01 -10.71 10.53
CA LEU A 167 -0.86 -10.16 11.56
C LEU A 167 -0.42 -10.66 12.94
N GLY A 168 -0.45 -9.78 13.94
CA GLY A 168 -0.23 -10.13 15.34
C GLY A 168 -1.37 -10.96 15.94
N GLU A 169 -1.18 -11.49 17.15
CA GLU A 169 -2.23 -12.23 17.87
C GLU A 169 -3.46 -11.36 18.18
N ARG A 170 -3.22 -10.09 18.49
CA ARG A 170 -4.26 -9.11 18.78
C ARG A 170 -4.39 -8.16 17.61
N ILE A 171 -5.39 -8.43 16.77
CA ILE A 171 -5.66 -7.61 15.60
C ILE A 171 -6.41 -6.35 16.03
N LYS A 172 -5.87 -5.18 15.69
CA LYS A 172 -6.53 -3.88 15.83
C LYS A 172 -6.39 -3.13 14.52
N GLY A 173 -7.47 -2.55 14.02
CA GLY A 173 -7.42 -1.77 12.79
C GLY A 173 -8.78 -1.28 12.37
N GLY A 174 -8.81 -0.23 11.53
CA GLY A 174 -10.05 0.34 11.01
C GLY A 174 -10.87 -0.64 10.15
N PHE A 175 -10.21 -1.67 9.61
CA PHE A 175 -10.88 -2.72 8.83
C PHE A 175 -11.76 -3.62 9.70
N LEU A 176 -11.37 -3.85 10.96
CA LEU A 176 -12.02 -4.79 11.87
C LEU A 176 -13.17 -4.10 12.61
N VAL A 177 -14.33 -4.08 11.99
CA VAL A 177 -15.57 -3.58 12.59
C VAL A 177 -16.29 -4.70 13.38
N PRO A 178 -17.21 -4.37 14.29
CA PRO A 178 -17.91 -5.36 15.12
C PRO A 178 -18.56 -6.49 14.31
N GLU A 179 -19.09 -6.19 13.13
CA GLU A 179 -19.78 -7.16 12.27
C GLU A 179 -18.85 -8.27 11.74
N ILE A 180 -17.55 -8.01 11.65
CA ILE A 180 -16.55 -8.97 11.14
C ILE A 180 -15.51 -9.37 12.18
N GLU A 181 -15.66 -8.96 13.44
CA GLU A 181 -14.72 -9.26 14.52
C GLU A 181 -14.53 -10.78 14.71
N HIS A 182 -15.60 -11.55 14.49
CA HIS A 182 -15.59 -13.01 14.54
C HIS A 182 -14.62 -13.66 13.54
N LYS A 183 -14.19 -12.96 12.48
CA LYS A 183 -13.21 -13.45 11.50
C LYS A 183 -11.76 -13.28 11.97
N ALA A 184 -11.49 -12.43 12.96
CA ALA A 184 -10.14 -12.11 13.40
C ALA A 184 -9.26 -13.33 13.75
N PRO A 185 -9.77 -14.39 14.42
CA PRO A 185 -8.96 -15.57 14.75
C PRO A 185 -8.42 -16.31 13.51
N GLN A 186 -9.21 -16.34 12.44
CA GLN A 186 -8.89 -17.06 11.20
C GLN A 186 -8.07 -16.19 10.23
N LEU A 187 -8.23 -14.87 10.32
CA LEU A 187 -7.64 -13.91 9.38
C LEU A 187 -6.12 -14.02 9.23
N ARG A 188 -5.40 -14.44 10.28
CA ARG A 188 -3.94 -14.65 10.21
C ARG A 188 -3.56 -15.75 9.23
N TYR A 189 -4.35 -16.81 9.14
CA TYR A 189 -4.16 -17.91 8.21
C TYR A 189 -4.63 -17.53 6.81
N ASP A 190 -5.75 -16.81 6.71
CA ASP A 190 -6.27 -16.33 5.43
C ASP A 190 -5.27 -15.39 4.74
N VAL A 191 -4.56 -14.53 5.50
CA VAL A 191 -3.47 -13.70 4.96
C VAL A 191 -2.32 -14.54 4.38
N ILE A 192 -1.99 -15.69 4.98
CA ILE A 192 -0.93 -16.58 4.45
C ILE A 192 -1.37 -17.16 3.10
N GLU A 193 -2.60 -17.66 3.00
CA GLU A 193 -3.15 -18.18 1.75
C GLU A 193 -3.26 -17.08 0.67
N ALA A 194 -3.78 -15.91 1.05
CA ALA A 194 -3.90 -14.76 0.15
C ALA A 194 -2.54 -14.25 -0.35
N ASN A 195 -1.53 -14.21 0.52
CA ASN A 195 -0.16 -13.85 0.14
C ASN A 195 0.47 -14.88 -0.79
N PHE A 196 0.31 -16.18 -0.49
CA PHE A 196 0.81 -17.24 -1.36
C PHE A 196 0.23 -17.12 -2.77
N TYR A 197 -1.10 -16.96 -2.87
CA TYR A 197 -1.75 -16.83 -4.16
C TYR A 197 -1.34 -15.54 -4.88
N SER A 198 -1.46 -14.39 -4.21
CA SER A 198 -1.21 -13.08 -4.84
C SER A 198 0.24 -12.90 -5.25
N GLY A 199 1.20 -13.38 -4.44
CA GLY A 199 2.62 -13.39 -4.80
C GLY A 199 2.92 -14.29 -6.00
N THR A 200 2.39 -15.52 -5.99
CA THR A 200 2.54 -16.43 -7.14
C THR A 200 1.97 -15.81 -8.42
N LEU A 201 0.80 -15.17 -8.31
CA LEU A 201 0.16 -14.55 -9.45
C LEU A 201 0.90 -13.30 -9.94
N ALA A 202 1.43 -12.48 -9.03
CA ALA A 202 2.22 -11.30 -9.39
C ALA A 202 3.48 -11.69 -10.18
N ASP A 203 4.17 -12.76 -9.75
CA ASP A 203 5.33 -13.33 -10.47
C ASP A 203 4.95 -13.81 -11.88
N VAL A 204 3.80 -14.49 -12.03
CA VAL A 204 3.26 -14.91 -13.36
C VAL A 204 3.00 -13.72 -14.28
N TYR A 205 2.61 -12.57 -13.72
CA TYR A 205 2.42 -11.33 -14.47
C TYR A 205 3.71 -10.52 -14.66
N GLY A 206 4.86 -11.04 -14.23
CA GLY A 206 6.18 -10.42 -14.40
C GLY A 206 6.47 -9.27 -13.43
N MET A 207 5.76 -9.20 -12.30
CA MET A 207 5.99 -8.18 -11.27
C MET A 207 7.02 -8.67 -10.24
N ASP A 208 7.78 -7.74 -9.66
CA ASP A 208 8.64 -8.06 -8.52
C ASP A 208 7.80 -8.31 -7.27
N VAL A 209 8.14 -9.35 -6.51
CA VAL A 209 7.43 -9.69 -5.26
C VAL A 209 8.31 -9.42 -4.06
N LEU A 210 7.87 -8.51 -3.17
CA LEU A 210 8.53 -8.26 -1.90
C LEU A 210 7.78 -8.95 -0.76
N ASP A 211 8.37 -10.03 -0.24
CA ASP A 211 7.77 -10.83 0.83
C ASP A 211 7.95 -10.18 2.22
N LEU A 212 7.15 -9.15 2.50
CA LEU A 212 7.12 -8.53 3.83
C LEU A 212 6.58 -9.50 4.89
N HIS A 213 5.79 -10.51 4.49
CA HIS A 213 5.30 -11.51 5.44
C HIS A 213 6.47 -12.26 6.08
N PHE A 214 7.36 -12.78 5.24
CA PHE A 214 8.57 -13.45 5.67
C PHE A 214 9.49 -12.51 6.43
N GLN A 215 9.78 -11.30 5.93
CA GLN A 215 10.71 -10.38 6.59
C GLN A 215 10.28 -10.02 8.02
N PHE A 216 8.97 -9.91 8.27
CA PHE A 216 8.42 -9.51 9.57
C PHE A 216 7.86 -10.67 10.40
N ARG A 217 8.09 -11.94 10.02
CA ARG A 217 7.53 -13.14 10.69
C ARG A 217 7.86 -13.26 12.18
N PHE A 218 8.90 -12.59 12.67
CA PHE A 218 9.30 -12.57 14.08
C PHE A 218 8.89 -11.30 14.83
N SER A 219 8.17 -10.38 14.18
CA SER A 219 7.77 -9.08 14.72
C SER A 219 6.31 -9.08 15.22
N LEU A 220 5.84 -10.21 15.76
CA LEU A 220 4.42 -10.44 16.10
C LEU A 220 4.03 -10.01 17.52
N HIS A 221 5.00 -9.58 18.33
CA HIS A 221 4.85 -9.35 19.78
C HIS A 221 4.30 -7.96 20.16
N HIS A 222 3.71 -7.23 19.21
CA HIS A 222 3.23 -5.85 19.42
C HIS A 222 1.71 -5.73 19.23
#